data_AF-A0A7C6IU49-F1
#
_entry.id   AF-A0A7C6IU49-F1
#
_cell.length_a   1.000
_cell.length_b   1.000
_cell.length_c   1.000
_cell.angle_alpha   90.00
_cell.angle_beta   90.00
_cell.angle_gamma   90.00
#
_symmetry.space_group_name_H-M   'P 1'
#
loop_
_entity.id
_entity.type
_entity.pdbx_description
1 polymer ?
#
loop_
_entity_poly.entity_id
_entity_poly.type
_entity_poly.pdbx_seq_one_letter_code
_entity_poly.pdbx_strand_id
1 'polypeptide(L)'
;MDKTSELALQSKNNPYVRNSFIHENREFILQFSSFVCKRQLDWTNDDELSVAIIAFNEAIDSYNISLGKDFINYAKIVIKNRLIDYFRKESKHRYVPIDVDVDEEVYR
;
A
#
# COMPACT_ATOMS: atom_id res chain seq x y z
N MET A 1 20.68 6.46 15.40
CA MET A 1 19.55 6.48 14.45
C MET A 1 20.00 5.73 13.22
N ASP A 2 19.21 4.81 12.70
CA ASP A 2 19.56 4.09 11.48
C ASP A 2 19.31 4.96 10.23
N LYS A 3 19.96 4.61 9.12
CA LYS A 3 19.89 5.37 7.86
C LYS A 3 18.46 5.50 7.30
N THR A 4 17.62 4.47 7.46
CA THR A 4 16.24 4.51 6.92
C THR A 4 15.35 5.46 7.70
N SER A 5 15.53 5.53 9.02
CA SER A 5 14.87 6.52 9.87
C SER A 5 15.30 7.94 9.53
N GLU A 6 16.58 8.16 9.23
CA GLU A 6 17.08 9.48 8.80
C GLU A 6 16.46 9.90 7.46
N LEU A 7 16.50 9.00 6.46
CA LEU A 7 15.92 9.24 5.14
C LEU A 7 14.41 9.53 5.24
N ALA A 8 13.68 8.78 6.06
CA ALA A 8 12.26 9.02 6.27
C ALA A 8 11.96 10.43 6.82
N LEU A 9 12.79 10.93 7.75
CA LEU A 9 12.64 12.30 8.27
C LEU A 9 12.96 13.36 7.20
N GLN A 10 13.98 13.15 6.37
CA GLN A 10 14.31 14.04 5.27
C GLN A 10 13.22 14.06 4.18
N SER A 11 12.63 12.90 3.88
CA SER A 11 11.57 12.73 2.89
C SER A 11 10.31 13.54 3.21
N LYS A 12 10.04 13.88 4.48
CA LYS A 12 8.85 14.67 4.87
C LYS A 12 8.78 16.04 4.20
N ASN A 13 9.93 16.67 3.96
CA ASN A 13 10.01 18.03 3.43
C ASN A 13 10.66 18.10 2.04
N ASN A 14 11.03 16.97 1.46
CA ASN A 14 11.72 16.92 0.17
C ASN A 14 11.11 15.85 -0.74
N PRO A 15 10.33 16.25 -1.76
CA PRO A 15 9.66 15.30 -2.66
C PRO A 15 10.64 14.47 -3.50
N TYR A 16 11.84 14.98 -3.81
CA TYR A 16 12.85 14.22 -4.54
C TYR A 16 13.42 13.10 -3.68
N VAL A 17 13.78 13.41 -2.42
CA VAL A 17 14.27 12.40 -1.47
C VAL A 17 13.17 11.39 -1.17
N ARG A 18 11.92 11.83 -1.02
CA ARG A 18 10.76 10.94 -0.88
C ARG A 18 10.62 9.97 -2.05
N ASN A 19 10.64 10.49 -3.29
CA ASN A 19 10.47 9.64 -4.46
C ASN A 19 11.62 8.64 -4.62
N SER A 20 12.87 9.07 -4.38
CA SER A 20 14.03 8.17 -4.36
C SER A 20 13.88 7.10 -3.30
N PHE A 21 13.52 7.49 -2.08
CA PHE A 21 13.39 6.57 -0.95
C PHE A 21 12.29 5.52 -1.19
N ILE A 22 11.14 5.91 -1.73
CA ILE A 22 10.09 4.96 -2.13
C ILE A 22 10.60 4.02 -3.23
N HIS A 23 11.28 4.57 -4.25
CA HIS A 23 11.80 3.79 -5.37
C HIS A 23 12.84 2.75 -4.93
N GLU A 24 13.80 3.14 -4.09
CA GLU A 24 14.84 2.27 -3.52
C GLU A 24 14.25 1.15 -2.64
N ASN A 25 13.08 1.38 -2.05
CA ASN A 25 12.41 0.39 -1.21
C ASN A 25 11.36 -0.45 -1.95
N ARG A 26 11.23 -0.32 -3.28
CA ARG A 26 10.24 -1.10 -4.06
C ARG A 26 10.38 -2.60 -3.87
N GLU A 27 11.60 -3.13 -3.90
CA GLU A 27 11.83 -4.57 -3.70
C GLU A 27 11.38 -5.03 -2.30
N PHE A 28 11.67 -4.23 -1.28
CA PHE A 28 11.18 -4.48 0.08
C PHE A 28 9.64 -4.46 0.15
N ILE A 29 9.01 -3.46 -0.47
CA ILE A 29 7.55 -3.32 -0.52
C ILE A 29 6.93 -4.53 -1.22
N LEU A 30 7.50 -4.97 -2.35
CA LEU A 30 7.08 -6.15 -3.08
C LEU A 30 7.15 -7.40 -2.21
N GLN A 31 8.33 -7.70 -1.65
CA GLN A 31 8.54 -8.91 -0.84
C GLN A 31 7.61 -8.95 0.38
N PHE A 32 7.48 -7.83 1.10
CA PHE A 32 6.63 -7.78 2.28
C PHE A 32 5.14 -7.86 1.92
N SER A 33 4.70 -7.21 0.85
CA SER A 33 3.32 -7.29 0.39
C SER A 33 2.96 -8.69 -0.08
N SER A 34 3.83 -9.36 -0.85
CA SER A 34 3.68 -10.77 -1.23
C SER A 34 3.56 -11.69 -0.01
N PHE A 35 4.38 -11.46 1.03
CA PHE A 35 4.28 -12.18 2.29
C PHE A 35 2.91 -11.98 2.98
N VAL A 36 2.42 -10.74 3.05
CA VAL A 36 1.09 -10.43 3.63
C VAL A 36 -0.04 -11.07 2.83
N CYS A 37 0.04 -11.03 1.50
CA CYS A 37 -0.97 -11.57 0.58
C CYS A 37 -0.88 -13.09 0.42
N LYS A 38 0.18 -13.73 0.92
CA LYS A 38 0.46 -15.17 0.82
C LYS A 38 0.54 -15.69 -0.63
N ARG A 39 0.92 -14.82 -1.57
CA ARG A 39 1.16 -15.13 -2.98
C ARG A 39 2.21 -14.17 -3.53
N GLN A 40 2.86 -14.56 -4.63
CA GLN A 40 3.71 -13.62 -5.37
C GLN A 40 2.84 -12.53 -6.01
N LEU A 41 3.31 -11.29 -5.92
CA LEU A 41 2.71 -10.14 -6.57
C LEU A 41 3.55 -9.71 -7.77
N ASP A 42 2.91 -9.04 -8.73
CA ASP A 42 3.48 -8.51 -9.95
C ASP A 42 3.09 -7.03 -10.13
N TRP A 43 4.07 -6.19 -10.45
CA TRP A 43 3.88 -4.73 -10.60
C TRP A 43 2.91 -4.34 -11.71
N THR A 44 2.63 -5.23 -12.66
CA THR A 44 1.77 -4.95 -13.81
C THR A 44 0.31 -5.30 -13.52
N ASN A 45 0.06 -6.27 -12.64
CA ASN A 45 -1.25 -6.90 -12.50
C ASN A 45 -1.87 -6.78 -11.10
N ASP A 46 -1.08 -6.43 -10.07
CA ASP A 46 -1.54 -6.48 -8.68
C ASP A 46 -1.71 -5.09 -8.07
N ASP A 47 -2.96 -4.71 -7.85
CA ASP A 47 -3.36 -3.47 -7.19
C ASP A 47 -2.86 -3.37 -5.75
N GLU A 48 -2.59 -4.50 -5.09
CA GLU A 48 -2.03 -4.54 -3.74
C GLU A 48 -0.70 -3.79 -3.65
N LEU A 49 0.11 -3.79 -4.72
CA LEU A 49 1.37 -3.06 -4.75
C LEU A 49 1.18 -1.55 -4.83
N SER A 50 0.13 -1.09 -5.51
CA SER A 50 -0.27 0.33 -5.49
C SER A 50 -0.72 0.75 -4.08
N VAL A 51 -1.52 -0.08 -3.41
CA VAL A 51 -1.94 0.14 -2.01
C VAL A 51 -0.72 0.18 -1.08
N ALA A 52 0.23 -0.73 -1.26
CA ALA A 52 1.43 -0.81 -0.43
C ALA A 52 2.36 0.40 -0.63
N ILE A 53 2.52 0.92 -1.85
CA ILE A 53 3.25 2.17 -2.11
C ILE A 53 2.60 3.35 -1.40
N ILE A 54 1.27 3.49 -1.50
CA ILE A 54 0.52 4.56 -0.82
C ILE A 54 0.74 4.46 0.69
N ALA A 55 0.62 3.25 1.25
CA ALA A 55 0.84 2.98 2.67
C ALA A 55 2.28 3.33 3.12
N PHE A 56 3.28 3.02 2.31
CA PHE A 56 4.67 3.39 2.61
C PHE A 56 4.85 4.91 2.59
N ASN A 57 4.23 5.62 1.64
CA ASN A 57 4.25 7.07 1.60
C ASN A 57 3.57 7.70 2.83
N GLU A 58 2.43 7.15 3.26
CA GLU A 58 1.76 7.55 4.51
C GLU A 58 2.63 7.26 5.74
N ALA A 59 3.36 6.15 5.74
CA ALA A 59 4.31 5.84 6.80
C ALA A 59 5.40 6.92 6.88
N ILE A 60 5.90 7.45 5.75
CA ILE A 60 6.83 8.59 5.73
C ILE A 60 6.21 9.79 6.43
N ASP A 61 4.97 10.18 6.08
CA ASP A 61 4.31 11.34 6.67
C ASP A 61 4.13 11.21 8.19
N SER A 62 3.65 10.04 8.62
CA SER A 62 3.26 9.77 10.01
C SER A 62 4.40 9.28 10.90
N TYR A 63 5.59 9.01 10.35
CA TYR A 63 6.72 8.50 11.12
C TYR A 63 7.12 9.45 12.25
N ASN A 64 7.19 8.92 13.47
CA ASN A 64 7.62 9.65 14.64
C ASN A 64 8.73 8.88 15.36
N ILE A 65 9.96 9.39 15.23
CA ILE A 65 11.15 8.78 15.82
C ILE A 65 11.12 8.71 17.34
N SER A 66 10.39 9.61 18.01
CA SER A 66 10.27 9.61 19.48
C SER A 66 9.53 8.38 20.03
N LEU A 67 8.80 7.64 19.18
CA LEU A 67 8.15 6.38 19.54
C LEU A 67 9.12 5.18 19.57
N GLY A 68 10.41 5.40 19.29
CA GLY A 68 11.48 4.40 19.48
C GLY A 68 11.48 3.22 18.50
N LYS A 69 10.61 3.23 17.49
CA LYS A 69 10.57 2.21 16.44
C LYS A 69 11.31 2.69 15.20
N ASP A 70 12.15 1.85 14.61
CA ASP A 70 12.77 2.13 13.32
C ASP A 70 11.73 2.24 12.20
N PHE A 71 12.05 3.01 11.17
CA PHE A 71 11.10 3.31 10.11
C PHE A 71 10.60 2.07 9.37
N ILE A 72 11.47 1.11 9.06
CA ILE A 72 11.08 -0.10 8.31
C ILE A 72 10.05 -0.92 9.09
N ASN A 73 10.27 -1.12 10.39
CA ASN A 73 9.30 -1.84 11.22
C ASN A 73 7.99 -1.06 11.39
N TYR A 74 8.03 0.27 11.39
CA TYR A 74 6.82 1.08 11.34
C TYR A 74 6.08 0.91 10.00
N ALA A 75 6.77 1.04 8.88
CA ALA A 75 6.21 0.91 7.54
C ALA A 75 5.56 -0.46 7.30
N LYS A 76 6.15 -1.56 7.80
CA LYS A 76 5.54 -2.90 7.78
C LYS A 76 4.15 -2.92 8.40
N ILE A 77 3.94 -2.20 9.50
CA ILE A 77 2.65 -2.15 10.20
C ILE A 77 1.64 -1.38 9.34
N VAL A 78 2.04 -0.23 8.80
CA VAL A 78 1.17 0.61 7.96
C VAL A 78 0.76 -0.14 6.69
N ILE A 79 1.72 -0.75 5.96
CA ILE A 79 1.46 -1.55 4.76
C ILE A 79 0.49 -2.70 5.07
N LYS A 80 0.78 -3.49 6.11
CA LYS A 80 -0.08 -4.62 6.49
C LYS A 80 -1.51 -4.18 6.79
N ASN A 81 -1.68 -3.10 7.55
CA ASN A 81 -3.01 -2.59 7.88
C ASN A 81 -3.75 -2.09 6.64
N ARG A 82 -3.07 -1.36 5.74
CA ARG A 82 -3.66 -0.87 4.49
C ARG A 82 -4.09 -2.00 3.56
N LEU A 83 -3.28 -3.05 3.43
CA LEU A 83 -3.64 -4.24 2.66
C LEU A 83 -4.87 -4.97 3.27
N ILE A 84 -4.90 -5.14 4.59
CA ILE A 84 -6.07 -5.73 5.27
C ILE A 84 -7.34 -4.91 5.00
N ASP A 85 -7.24 -3.58 5.09
CA ASP A 85 -8.38 -2.70 4.83
C ASP A 85 -8.81 -2.73 3.36
N TYR A 86 -7.87 -2.85 2.43
CA TYR A 86 -8.15 -3.06 1.01
C TYR A 86 -8.94 -4.36 0.79
N PHE A 87 -8.48 -5.49 1.33
CA PHE A 87 -9.19 -6.77 1.20
C PHE A 87 -10.58 -6.77 1.85
N ARG A 88 -10.74 -6.07 2.99
CA ARG A 88 -12.05 -5.88 3.63
C ARG A 88 -13.00 -5.06 2.76
N LYS A 89 -12.50 -4.13 1.95
CA LYS A 89 -13.31 -3.36 1.00
C LYS A 89 -13.63 -4.20 -0.24
N GLU A 90 -12.66 -4.87 -0.84
CA GLU A 90 -12.89 -5.72 -2.01
C GLU A 90 -13.89 -6.86 -1.74
N SER A 91 -13.80 -7.51 -0.58
CA SER A 91 -14.75 -8.57 -0.21
C SER A 91 -16.19 -8.07 -0.11
N LYS A 92 -16.40 -6.80 0.28
CA LYS A 92 -17.73 -6.17 0.27
C LYS A 92 -18.23 -5.88 -1.15
N HIS A 93 -17.34 -5.53 -2.08
CA HIS A 93 -17.70 -5.26 -3.47
C HIS A 93 -17.91 -6.55 -4.30
N ARG A 94 -17.29 -7.67 -3.90
CA ARG A 94 -17.52 -8.99 -4.53
C ARG A 94 -18.92 -9.56 -4.27
N TYR A 95 -19.67 -9.02 -3.31
CA TYR A 95 -21.00 -9.48 -2.93
C TYR A 95 -22.09 -8.43 -3.22
N VAL A 96 -22.03 -7.80 -4.39
CA VAL A 96 -23.14 -7.03 -4.93
C VAL A 96 -23.80 -7.90 -6.00
N PRO A 97 -25.00 -8.47 -5.77
CA PRO A 97 -25.80 -9.02 -6.84
C PRO A 97 -25.98 -7.92 -7.88
N ILE A 98 -25.53 -8.18 -9.11
CA ILE A 98 -25.91 -7.34 -10.23
C ILE A 98 -27.36 -7.72 -10.53
N ASP A 99 -28.31 -6.97 -9.98
CA ASP A 99 -29.66 -6.95 -10.54
C ASP A 99 -29.54 -6.26 -11.90
N VAL A 100 -29.19 -7.06 -12.92
CA VAL A 100 -29.38 -6.68 -14.31
C VAL A 100 -30.88 -6.68 -14.54
N ASP A 101 -31.50 -5.51 -14.38
CA ASP A 101 -32.74 -5.20 -15.09
C ASP A 101 -32.40 -5.20 -16.59
N VAL A 102 -32.48 -6.37 -17.20
CA VAL A 102 -32.55 -6.51 -18.65
C VAL A 102 -33.87 -5.91 -19.10
N ASP A 103 -33.84 -4.64 -19.48
CA ASP A 103 -34.96 -3.98 -20.13
C ASP A 103 -35.10 -4.57 -21.55
N GLU A 104 -35.92 -5.61 -21.66
CA GLU A 104 -36.10 -6.44 -22.86
C GLU A 104 -37.04 -5.80 -23.90
N GLU A 105 -37.10 -4.46 -23.98
CA GLU A 105 -38.11 -3.75 -24.76
C GLU A 105 -37.55 -2.76 -25.81
N VAL A 106 -36.61 -3.19 -26.67
CA VAL A 106 -36.33 -2.46 -27.93
C VAL A 106 -35.94 -3.40 -29.08
N TYR A 107 -36.82 -4.34 -29.45
CA TYR A 107 -36.86 -4.95 -30.79
C TYR A 107 -38.30 -5.33 -31.15
N ARG A 108 -39.16 -4.32 -31.29
CA ARG A 108 -40.46 -4.47 -31.94
C ARG A 108 -40.75 -3.28 -32.85
#